data_AF-A0A8T6V7D7-F1
#
_entry.id   AF-A0A8T6V7D7-F1
#
_cell.length_a   1.000
_cell.length_b   1.000
_cell.length_c   1.000
_cell.angle_alpha   90.00
_cell.angle_beta   90.00
_cell.angle_gamma   90.00
#
_symmetry.space_group_name_H-M   'P 1'
#
loop_
_entity.id
_entity.type
_entity.pdbx_description
1 polymer ?
#
loop_
_entity_poly.entity_id
_entity_poly.type
_entity_poly.pdbx_seq_one_letter_code
_entity_poly.pdbx_strand_id
1 'polypeptide(L)' 'MDRKIEFRISTDDTGADLYKWKVKNDDSSEEPRGEISDHHTKNDPESSKYRGNHYVECYAIRDGVCIAKARQNVVI' A
#
# COMPACT_ATOMS: atom_id res chain seq x y z
N MET A 1 18.17 -10.61 -7.66
CA MET A 1 17.83 -10.69 -6.23
C MET A 1 16.44 -10.09 -6.08
N ASP A 2 15.41 -10.92 -5.97
CA ASP A 2 14.03 -10.46 -5.77
C ASP A 2 13.88 -9.93 -4.34
N ARG A 3 13.93 -8.60 -4.19
CA ARG A 3 13.69 -7.95 -2.90
C ARG A 3 12.19 -7.99 -2.61
N LYS A 4 11.81 -8.61 -1.49
CA LYS A 4 10.44 -8.69 -1.00
C LYS A 4 10.22 -7.60 0.04
N ILE A 5 9.08 -6.92 -0.04
CA ILE A 5 8.67 -5.88 0.89
C ILE A 5 7.34 -6.30 1.53
N GLU A 6 7.30 -6.28 2.86
CA GLU A 6 6.08 -6.51 3.63
C GLU A 6 5.60 -5.18 4.20
N PHE A 7 4.31 -4.88 4.04
CA PHE A 7 3.68 -3.70 4.61
C PHE A 7 2.77 -4.11 5.75
N ARG A 8 2.93 -3.46 6.91
CA ARG A 8 2.16 -3.77 8.12
C ARG A 8 1.82 -2.49 8.87
N ILE A 9 0.70 -2.52 9.59
CA ILE A 9 0.35 -1.50 10.57
C ILE A 9 1.03 -1.88 11.88
N SER A 10 1.99 -1.08 12.34
CA SER A 10 2.74 -1.35 13.58
C SER A 10 1.97 -0.95 14.83
N THR A 11 1.10 0.05 14.73
CA THR A 11 0.26 0.52 15.83
C THR A 11 -1.04 1.04 15.26
N ASP A 12 -2.15 0.68 15.90
CA ASP A 12 -3.50 1.03 15.48
C ASP A 12 -4.30 1.49 16.69
N ASP A 13 -4.69 2.77 16.68
CA ASP A 13 -5.66 3.37 17.60
C ASP A 13 -6.78 4.09 16.82
N THR A 14 -6.96 3.73 15.55
CA THR A 14 -7.96 4.39 14.70
C THR A 14 -9.37 3.88 15.00
N GLY A 15 -9.47 2.63 15.47
CA GLY A 15 -10.69 1.84 15.65
C GLY A 15 -11.49 1.65 14.36
N ALA A 16 -10.81 1.59 13.22
CA ALA A 16 -11.42 1.30 11.92
C ALA A 16 -12.02 -0.12 11.87
N ASP A 17 -13.07 -0.28 11.06
CA ASP A 17 -13.67 -1.57 10.74
C ASP A 17 -12.87 -2.31 9.66
N LEU A 18 -12.21 -1.55 8.79
CA LEU A 18 -11.51 -2.07 7.62
C LEU A 18 -10.28 -1.22 7.28
N TYR A 19 -9.21 -1.89 6.85
CA TYR A 19 -8.07 -1.25 6.22
C TYR A 19 -8.04 -1.53 4.73
N LYS A 20 -7.85 -0.50 3.92
CA LYS A 20 -7.65 -0.62 2.48
C LYS A 20 -6.22 -0.24 2.14
N TRP A 21 -5.60 -0.96 1.22
CA TRP A 21 -4.22 -0.76 0.81
C TRP A 21 -4.15 -0.49 -0.67
N LYS A 22 -3.43 0.56 -1.04
CA LYS A 22 -3.11 0.91 -2.41
C LYS A 22 -1.63 0.77 -2.64
N VAL A 23 -1.24 -0.01 -3.64
CA VAL A 23 0.12 -0.03 -4.16
C VAL A 23 0.10 0.67 -5.50
N LYS A 24 0.81 1.80 -5.61
CA LYS A 24 0.95 2.52 -6.88
C LYS A 24 2.40 2.48 -7.32
N ASN A 25 2.59 1.93 -8.51
CA ASN A 25 3.86 2.02 -9.21
C ASN A 25 3.92 3.30 -10.03
N ASP A 26 5.14 3.71 -10.35
CA ASP A 26 5.35 4.83 -11.28
C ASP A 26 4.66 4.52 -12.62
N ASP A 27 3.99 5.53 -13.18
CA ASP A 27 3.26 5.38 -14.44
C ASP A 27 4.20 5.16 -15.63
N SER A 28 5.49 5.50 -15.50
CA SER A 28 6.54 5.19 -16.48
C SER A 28 7.24 3.85 -16.24
N SER A 29 6.85 3.08 -15.22
CA SER A 29 7.41 1.75 -14.99
C SER A 29 6.86 0.71 -15.97
N GLU A 30 7.53 -0.42 -16.11
CA GLU A 30 7.09 -1.52 -16.98
C GLU A 30 5.77 -2.17 -16.49
N GLU A 31 5.40 -1.95 -15.22
CA GLU A 31 4.19 -2.49 -14.60
C GLU A 31 3.45 -1.39 -13.78
N PRO A 32 2.80 -0.42 -14.43
CA PRO A 32 2.05 0.62 -13.74
C PRO A 32 0.86 0.00 -12.99
N ARG A 33 0.70 0.37 -11.72
CA ARG A 33 -0.30 -0.18 -10.79
C ARG A 33 -0.93 0.93 -9.96
N GLY A 34 -2.06 0.62 -9.34
CA GLY A 34 -2.78 1.56 -8.48
C GLY A 34 -4.07 1.00 -7.89
N GLU A 35 -4.19 -0.33 -7.82
CA GLU A 35 -5.39 -0.96 -7.27
C GLU A 35 -5.49 -0.76 -5.76
N ILE A 36 -6.70 -0.97 -5.23
CA ILE A 36 -6.98 -0.93 -3.80
C ILE A 36 -7.47 -2.31 -3.37
N SER A 37 -6.90 -2.88 -2.32
CA SER A 37 -7.24 -4.18 -1.76
C SER A 37 -7.58 -4.08 -0.27
N ASP A 38 -8.36 -5.03 0.23
CA ASP A 38 -8.86 -5.05 1.61
C ASP A 38 -7.90 -5.85 2.50
N HIS A 39 -7.64 -5.34 3.71
CA HIS A 39 -6.77 -5.85 4.77
C HIS A 39 -5.27 -5.94 4.45
N HIS A 40 -4.87 -6.23 3.22
CA HIS A 40 -3.48 -6.39 2.78
C HIS A 40 -3.27 -5.84 1.37
N THR A 41 -2.01 -5.70 0.92
CA THR A 41 -1.69 -5.39 -0.47
C THR A 41 -2.04 -6.56 -1.38
N LYS A 42 -2.31 -6.29 -2.66
CA LYS A 42 -2.68 -7.33 -3.63
C LYS A 42 -1.62 -8.44 -3.76
N ASN A 43 -0.34 -8.09 -3.68
CA ASN A 43 0.75 -9.06 -3.60
C ASN A 43 1.40 -8.91 -2.22
N ASP A 44 1.12 -9.83 -1.30
CA ASP A 44 1.74 -9.85 0.02
C ASP A 44 2.63 -11.10 0.12
N PRO A 45 3.97 -10.98 0.14
CA PRO A 45 4.77 -9.75 0.08
C PRO A 45 4.89 -9.14 -1.33
N GLU A 46 5.05 -7.82 -1.42
CA GLU A 46 5.23 -7.09 -2.68
C GLU A 46 6.67 -7.28 -3.21
N SER A 47 6.83 -7.33 -4.53
CA SER A 47 8.14 -7.36 -5.18
C SER A 47 8.51 -5.97 -5.73
N SER A 48 9.67 -5.47 -5.33
CA SER A 48 10.13 -4.14 -5.75
C SER A 48 11.27 -4.30 -6.78
N LYS A 49 10.94 -4.24 -8.07
CA LYS A 49 11.90 -4.49 -9.18
C LYS A 49 12.27 -3.26 -9.98
N TYR A 50 11.51 -2.18 -9.88
CA TYR A 50 11.57 -1.05 -10.80
C TYR A 50 11.94 0.25 -10.08
N ARG A 51 12.79 1.06 -10.71
CA ARG A 51 13.09 2.41 -10.23
C ARG A 51 11.96 3.34 -10.64
N GLY A 52 11.57 4.24 -9.75
CA GLY A 52 10.50 5.20 -10.01
C GLY A 52 9.86 5.70 -8.73
N ASN A 53 8.85 6.54 -8.86
CA ASN A 53 8.06 7.05 -7.73
C ASN A 53 6.99 6.02 -7.33
N HIS A 54 7.43 4.96 -6.67
CA HIS A 54 6.54 3.95 -6.10
C HIS A 54 6.08 4.38 -4.70
N TYR A 55 4.83 4.08 -4.36
CA TYR A 55 4.33 4.30 -3.00
C TYR A 55 3.25 3.28 -2.63
N VAL A 56 3.13 3.05 -1.33
CA VAL A 56 1.99 2.37 -0.72
C VAL A 56 1.17 3.38 0.08
N GLU A 57 -0.15 3.26 0.06
CA GLU A 57 -1.06 4.07 0.87
C GLU A 57 -2.03 3.14 1.60
N CYS A 58 -2.19 3.34 2.91
CA CYS A 58 -3.15 2.62 3.75
C CYS A 58 -4.26 3.58 4.15
N TYR A 59 -5.51 3.11 4.12
CA TYR A 59 -6.70 3.85 4.49
C TYR A 59 -7.43 3.10 5.60
N ALA A 60 -7.71 3.79 6.69
CA ALA A 60 -8.53 3.29 7.79
C ALA A 60 -9.99 3.69 7.51
N ILE A 61 -10.88 2.72 7.42
CA ILE A 61 -12.30 2.91 7.08
C ILE A 61 -13.16 2.56 8.28
N ARG A 62 -14.07 3.47 8.66
CA ARG A 62 -15.12 3.23 9.66
C ARG A 62 -16.47 3.64 9.08
N ASP A 63 -17.49 2.78 9.21
CA ASP A 63 -18.85 3.02 8.68
C ASP A 63 -18.86 3.43 7.19
N GLY A 64 -17.96 2.85 6.39
CA GLY A 64 -17.79 3.16 4.97
C GLY A 64 -17.09 4.50 4.67
N VAL A 65 -16.63 5.22 5.69
CA VAL A 65 -15.91 6.51 5.55
C VAL A 65 -14.43 6.33 5.88
N CYS A 66 -13.55 6.92 5.07
CA CYS A 66 -12.12 6.97 5.36
C CYS A 66 -11.84 7.96 6.49
N ILE A 67 -11.42 7.45 7.66
CA ILE A 67 -11.16 8.24 8.87
C ILE A 67 -9.68 8.58 9.05
N ALA A 68 -8.77 7.81 8.46
CA ALA A 68 -7.34 8.08 8.48
C ALA A 68 -6.66 7.53 7.23
N LYS A 69 -5.52 8.11 6.86
CA LYS A 69 -4.67 7.58 5.78
C LYS A 69 -3.19 7.83 6.06
N ALA A 70 -2.35 6.92 5.60
CA ALA A 70 -0.89 7.05 5.65
C ALA A 70 -0.28 6.61 4.32
N ARG A 71 0.71 7.36 3.84
CA ARG A 71 1.47 7.02 2.62
C ARG A 71 2.93 6.78 3.00
N GLN A 72 3.50 5.71 2.44
CA GLN A 72 4.93 5.43 2.49
C GLN A 72 5.48 5.34 1.06
N ASN A 73 6.48 6.16 0.75
CA ASN A 73 7.21 6.04 -0.51
C ASN A 73 8.11 4.81 -0.47
N VAL A 74 8.16 4.08 -1.57
CA VAL A 74 9.02 2.91 -1.75
C VAL A 74 10.17 3.35 -2.64
N VAL A 75 11.31 3.67 -2.02
CA VAL A 75 12.53 4.05 -2.73
C VAL A 75 13.37 2.78 -2.91
N ILE A 76 13.66 2.44 -4.17
CA ILE A 76 14.55 1.33 -4.56
C ILE A 76 15.89 1.86 -5.04
#